data_AF-A0A7S0RNK7-F1
#
_entry.id   AF-A0A7S0RNK7-F1
#
_cell.length_a   1.000
_cell.length_b   1.000
_cell.length_c   1.000
_cell.angle_alpha   90.00
_cell.angle_beta   90.00
_cell.angle_gamma   90.00
#
_symmetry.space_group_name_H-M   'P 1'
#
loop_
_entity.id
_entity.type
_entity.pdbx_description
1 polymer ?
#
loop_
_entity_poly.entity_id
_entity_poly.type
_entity_poly.pdbx_seq_one_letter_code
_entity_poly.pdbx_strand_id
1 'polypeptide(L)'
;FGFGTLGSVCLSYTENGTLETVITLSVAYLGYFVAENMAEVSGVLATVASGITISAVGRSSIKDYKSMHHVWSTIEFCGYTLIFMLAGNIFGVVLAEPNNGVGSAEWEYLAMLWVVCLAIRAAVVLLFYPVLDLLGYGLHWKDATVLVWSGLRGAVGLAMAIV
;
A
#
# COMPACT_ATOMS: atom_id res chain seq x y z
N PHE A 1 -2.39 2.06 16.76
CA PHE A 1 -3.60 2.80 17.20
C PHE A 1 -3.27 4.08 17.97
N GLY A 2 -2.50 4.04 19.08
CA GLY A 2 -2.25 5.23 19.92
C GLY A 2 -1.65 6.45 19.22
N PHE A 3 -0.71 6.26 18.28
CA PHE A 3 -0.15 7.38 17.51
C PHE A 3 -1.16 8.02 16.55
N GLY A 4 -2.08 7.23 15.97
CA GLY A 4 -3.14 7.75 15.10
C GLY A 4 -4.15 8.60 15.88
N THR A 5 -4.50 8.19 17.09
CA THR A 5 -5.39 8.97 17.97
C THR A 5 -4.70 10.25 18.47
N LEU A 6 -3.42 10.18 18.86
CA LEU A 6 -2.63 11.37 19.22
C LEU A 6 -2.53 12.36 18.05
N GLY A 7 -2.30 11.86 16.83
CA GLY A 7 -2.31 12.68 15.61
C GLY A 7 -3.64 13.38 15.37
N SER A 8 -4.76 12.66 15.52
CA SER A 8 -6.10 13.25 15.37
C SER A 8 -6.42 14.33 16.42
N VAL A 9 -5.93 14.18 17.65
CA VAL A 9 -6.08 15.20 18.70
C VAL A 9 -5.22 16.42 18.38
N CYS A 10 -3.97 16.26 17.96
CA CYS A 10 -3.12 17.39 17.53
C CYS A 10 -3.70 18.16 16.33
N LEU A 11 -4.37 17.46 15.40
CA LEU A 11 -5.07 18.09 14.29
C LEU A 11 -6.24 18.97 14.76
N SER A 12 -6.94 18.58 15.82
CA SER A 12 -8.06 19.37 16.37
C SER A 12 -7.66 20.72 16.97
N TYR A 13 -6.39 20.89 17.35
CA TYR A 13 -5.87 22.14 17.89
C TYR A 13 -5.32 23.11 16.82
N THR A 14 -5.31 22.71 15.55
CA THR A 14 -4.64 23.46 14.48
C THR A 14 -5.62 23.93 13.42
N GLU A 15 -5.58 25.22 13.05
CA GLU A 15 -6.48 25.80 12.03
C GLU A 15 -5.81 26.08 10.67
N ASN A 16 -4.49 25.90 10.57
CA ASN A 16 -3.73 26.16 9.34
C ASN A 16 -3.52 24.88 8.52
N GLY A 17 -3.94 24.86 7.25
CA GLY A 17 -3.85 23.69 6.36
C GLY A 17 -2.42 23.16 6.13
N THR A 18 -1.41 24.05 6.14
CA THR A 18 0.00 23.64 6.02
C THR A 18 0.47 22.86 7.25
N LEU A 19 0.09 23.30 8.45
CA LEU A 19 0.47 22.64 9.70
C LEU A 19 -0.21 21.28 9.82
N GLU A 20 -1.48 21.19 9.41
CA GLU A 20 -2.21 19.93 9.33
C GLU A 20 -1.47 18.90 8.47
N THR A 21 -0.98 19.29 7.29
CA THR A 21 -0.19 18.40 6.43
C THR A 21 1.11 17.94 7.10
N VAL A 22 1.86 18.86 7.73
CA VAL A 22 3.12 18.53 8.43
C VAL A 22 2.88 17.59 9.61
N ILE A 23 1.78 17.77 10.34
CA ILE A 23 1.40 16.89 11.46
C ILE A 23 1.11 15.48 10.95
N THR A 24 0.33 15.33 9.87
CA THR A 24 0.04 13.99 9.31
C THR A 24 1.31 13.26 8.87
N LEU A 25 2.26 13.98 8.27
CA LEU A 25 3.54 13.43 7.80
C LEU A 25 4.45 13.03 8.97
N SER A 26 4.48 13.86 10.01
CA SER A 26 5.22 13.59 11.24
C SER A 26 4.65 12.38 11.99
N VAL A 27 3.32 12.26 12.09
CA VAL A 27 2.65 11.10 12.71
C VAL A 27 2.91 9.82 11.92
N ALA A 28 2.95 9.89 10.59
CA ALA A 28 3.27 8.75 9.74
C ALA A 28 4.71 8.24 9.98
N TYR A 29 5.69 9.15 10.04
CA TYR A 29 7.09 8.81 10.27
C TYR A 29 7.38 8.36 11.71
N LEU A 30 6.88 9.08 12.70
CA LEU A 30 7.04 8.70 14.11
C LEU A 30 6.34 7.39 14.42
N GLY A 31 5.16 7.15 13.84
CA GLY A 31 4.45 5.88 13.96
C GLY A 31 5.26 4.71 13.40
N TYR A 32 5.91 4.90 12.25
CA TYR A 32 6.84 3.92 11.68
C TYR A 32 8.03 3.68 12.62
N PHE A 33 8.71 4.75 13.02
CA PHE A 33 9.94 4.66 13.82
C PHE A 33 9.72 3.97 15.17
N VAL A 34 8.65 4.30 15.87
CA VAL A 34 8.34 3.72 17.18
C VAL A 34 7.91 2.26 17.06
N ALA A 35 7.12 1.92 16.04
CA ALA A 35 6.71 0.54 15.80
C ALA A 35 7.91 -0.36 15.52
N GLU A 36 8.82 0.08 14.66
CA GLU A 36 9.97 -0.72 14.26
C GLU A 36 11.04 -0.81 15.37
N ASN A 37 11.44 0.33 15.96
CA ASN A 37 12.57 0.37 16.89
C ASN A 37 12.22 0.03 18.34
N MET A 38 10.98 0.30 18.78
CA MET A 38 10.60 0.07 20.19
C MET A 38 9.73 -1.17 20.37
N ALA A 39 8.88 -1.49 19.40
CA ALA A 39 7.93 -2.58 19.52
C ALA A 39 8.30 -3.84 18.72
N GLU A 40 9.31 -3.77 17.84
CA GLU A 40 9.69 -4.87 16.92
C GLU A 40 8.49 -5.40 16.10
N VAL A 41 7.52 -4.53 15.80
CA VAL A 41 6.34 -4.85 14.97
C VAL A 41 6.44 -4.09 13.66
N SER A 42 5.90 -4.65 12.57
CA SER A 42 5.89 -4.05 11.23
C SER A 42 5.51 -2.56 11.23
N GLY A 43 6.52 -1.69 11.03
CA GLY A 43 6.33 -0.26 10.96
C GLY A 43 5.40 0.18 9.82
N VAL A 44 5.44 -0.49 8.67
CA VAL A 44 4.59 -0.18 7.52
C VAL A 44 3.11 -0.36 7.85
N LEU A 45 2.74 -1.48 8.47
CA LEU A 45 1.36 -1.73 8.89
C LEU A 45 0.90 -0.75 9.98
N ALA A 46 1.81 -0.36 10.88
CA ALA A 46 1.52 0.64 11.91
C ALA A 46 1.20 2.03 11.30
N THR A 47 1.93 2.44 10.26
CA THR A 47 1.69 3.68 9.52
C THR A 47 0.37 3.64 8.74
N VAL A 48 0.03 2.51 8.12
CA VAL A 48 -1.28 2.35 7.46
C VAL A 48 -2.41 2.43 8.48
N ALA A 49 -2.28 1.75 9.61
CA ALA A 49 -3.27 1.78 10.68
C ALA A 49 -3.44 3.19 11.28
N SER A 50 -2.36 3.96 11.44
CA SER A 50 -2.45 5.35 11.90
C SER A 50 -3.16 6.24 10.88
N GLY A 51 -2.89 6.06 9.58
CA GLY A 51 -3.59 6.75 8.49
C GLY A 51 -5.10 6.45 8.47
N ILE A 52 -5.49 5.17 8.60
CA ILE A 52 -6.91 4.78 8.71
C ILE A 52 -7.55 5.39 9.95
N THR A 53 -6.84 5.41 11.09
CA THR A 53 -7.35 6.01 12.32
C THR A 53 -7.58 7.52 12.16
N ILE A 54 -6.66 8.24 11.51
CA ILE A 54 -6.81 9.67 11.19
C ILE A 54 -7.98 9.88 10.22
N SER A 55 -8.16 9.01 9.24
CA SER A 55 -9.28 9.08 8.29
C SER A 55 -10.64 8.82 8.95
N ALA A 56 -10.70 7.93 9.96
CA ALA A 56 -11.94 7.60 10.66
C ALA A 56 -12.31 8.62 11.74
N VAL A 57 -11.33 9.04 12.55
CA VAL A 57 -11.54 9.92 13.72
C VAL A 57 -11.32 11.40 13.39
N GLY A 58 -10.35 11.69 12.52
CA GLY A 58 -9.95 13.07 12.17
C GLY A 58 -10.77 13.70 11.03
N ARG A 59 -11.71 12.97 10.40
CA ARG A 59 -12.47 13.48 9.24
C ARG A 59 -13.27 14.75 9.51
N SER A 60 -13.73 14.95 10.74
CA SER A 60 -14.42 16.19 11.15
C SER A 60 -13.48 17.35 11.49
N SER A 61 -12.18 17.08 11.63
CA SER A 61 -11.18 18.07 12.03
C SER A 61 -10.41 18.67 10.87
N ILE A 62 -10.39 17.99 9.71
CA ILE A 62 -9.66 18.43 8.52
C ILE A 62 -10.44 19.56 7.84
N LYS A 63 -9.89 20.78 7.87
CA LYS A 63 -10.55 21.97 7.30
C LYS A 63 -10.16 22.23 5.84
N ASP A 64 -8.93 21.91 5.45
CA ASP A 64 -8.44 22.06 4.06
C ASP A 64 -7.96 20.72 3.48
N TYR A 65 -8.92 19.87 3.15
CA TYR A 65 -8.65 18.56 2.54
C TYR A 65 -7.90 18.66 1.21
N LYS A 66 -8.16 19.73 0.43
CA LYS A 66 -7.64 19.83 -0.95
C LYS A 66 -6.14 20.09 -0.96
N SER A 67 -5.68 21.02 -0.12
CA SER A 67 -4.24 21.30 0.03
C SER A 67 -3.49 20.08 0.55
N MET A 68 -3.99 19.43 1.61
CA MET A 68 -3.39 18.23 2.17
C MET A 68 -3.33 17.09 1.13
N HIS A 69 -4.42 16.85 0.40
CA HIS A 69 -4.46 15.82 -0.63
C HIS A 69 -3.47 16.10 -1.77
N HIS A 70 -3.31 17.36 -2.21
CA HIS A 70 -2.33 17.71 -3.23
C HIS A 70 -0.90 17.42 -2.76
N VAL A 71 -0.55 17.74 -1.51
CA VAL A 71 0.78 17.46 -0.97
C VAL A 71 1.04 15.96 -0.90
N TRP A 72 0.10 15.18 -0.33
CA TRP A 72 0.23 13.73 -0.27
C TRP A 72 0.28 13.08 -1.66
N SER A 73 -0.52 13.55 -2.61
CA SER A 73 -0.51 13.07 -4.00
C SER A 73 0.82 13.38 -4.70
N THR A 74 1.43 14.53 -4.42
CA THR A 74 2.77 14.88 -4.95
C THR A 74 3.85 13.97 -4.40
N ILE A 75 3.80 13.66 -3.09
CA ILE A 75 4.74 12.73 -2.44
C ILE A 75 4.56 11.32 -3.01
N GLU A 76 3.31 10.86 -3.17
CA GLU A 76 2.98 9.57 -3.78
C GLU A 76 3.54 9.48 -5.21
N PHE A 77 3.31 10.51 -6.01
CA PHE A 77 3.84 10.58 -7.38
C PHE A 77 5.37 10.50 -7.42
N CYS A 78 6.05 11.23 -6.53
CA CYS A 78 7.51 11.18 -6.41
C CYS A 78 7.99 9.77 -6.01
N GLY A 79 7.34 9.16 -5.02
CA GLY A 79 7.66 7.81 -4.54
C GLY A 79 7.48 6.74 -5.63
N TYR A 80 6.36 6.77 -6.36
CA TYR A 80 6.16 5.84 -7.47
C TYR A 80 7.18 6.04 -8.59
N THR A 81 7.48 7.29 -8.95
CA THR A 81 8.47 7.57 -9.99
C THR A 81 9.84 7.01 -9.59
N LEU A 82 10.25 7.18 -8.33
CA LEU A 82 11.51 6.63 -7.82
C LEU A 82 11.52 5.10 -7.82
N ILE A 83 10.47 4.45 -7.32
CA ILE A 83 10.38 2.97 -7.30
C ILE A 83 10.45 2.41 -8.72
N PHE A 84 9.68 2.98 -9.66
CA PHE A 84 9.70 2.51 -11.05
C PHE A 84 11.04 2.78 -11.75
N MET A 85 11.66 3.94 -11.49
CA MET A 85 12.99 4.26 -12.03
C MET A 85 14.05 3.28 -11.50
N LEU A 86 14.05 2.99 -10.19
CA LEU A 86 14.97 2.04 -9.58
C LEU A 86 14.73 0.61 -10.06
N ALA A 87 13.46 0.17 -10.10
CA ALA A 87 13.09 -1.13 -10.65
C ALA A 87 13.62 -1.27 -12.08
N GLY A 88 13.33 -0.30 -12.95
CA GLY A 88 13.77 -0.30 -14.34
C GLY A 88 15.29 -0.34 -14.49
N ASN A 89 16.02 0.41 -13.65
CA ASN A 89 17.48 0.38 -13.66
C ASN A 89 18.04 -1.00 -13.28
N ILE A 90 17.50 -1.62 -12.22
CA ILE A 90 17.93 -2.96 -11.77
C ILE A 90 17.63 -4.01 -12.85
N PHE A 91 16.41 -4.00 -13.40
CA PHE A 91 16.05 -4.89 -14.50
C PHE A 91 16.95 -4.68 -15.73
N GLY A 92 17.31 -3.43 -16.04
CA GLY A 92 18.21 -3.10 -17.15
C GLY A 92 19.61 -3.67 -16.97
N VAL A 93 20.16 -3.63 -15.75
CA VAL A 93 21.47 -4.24 -15.45
C VAL A 93 21.41 -5.76 -15.58
N VAL A 94 20.39 -6.40 -15.01
CA VAL A 94 20.20 -7.86 -15.06
C VAL A 94 20.07 -8.37 -16.50
N LEU A 95 19.38 -7.63 -17.38
CA LEU A 95 19.24 -7.99 -18.79
C LEU A 95 20.51 -7.76 -19.62
N ALA A 96 21.40 -6.86 -19.20
CA ALA A 96 22.63 -6.53 -19.92
C ALA A 96 23.75 -7.55 -19.67
N GLU A 97 23.62 -8.40 -18.65
CA GLU A 97 24.58 -9.48 -18.37
C GLU A 97 24.51 -10.56 -19.46
N PRO A 98 25.60 -10.78 -20.23
CA PRO A 98 25.60 -11.70 -21.38
C PRO A 98 25.30 -13.16 -21.05
N ASN A 99 25.37 -13.53 -19.77
CA ASN A 99 25.18 -14.90 -19.27
C ASN A 99 23.72 -15.17 -18.84
N ASN A 100 22.87 -14.15 -18.77
CA ASN A 100 21.44 -14.20 -18.46
C ASN A 100 20.61 -13.92 -19.73
N GLY A 101 20.91 -14.65 -20.80
CA GLY A 101 20.07 -14.61 -22.00
C GLY A 101 18.69 -15.12 -21.62
N VAL A 102 17.67 -14.27 -21.77
CA VAL A 102 16.25 -14.59 -21.53
C VAL A 102 15.87 -15.77 -22.44
N GLY A 103 15.99 -16.98 -21.92
CA GLY A 103 15.69 -18.22 -22.58
C GLY A 103 14.20 -18.57 -22.45
N SER A 104 13.77 -19.61 -23.16
CA SER A 104 12.41 -20.13 -23.06
C SER A 104 12.04 -20.60 -21.65
N ALA A 105 13.01 -21.00 -20.83
CA ALA A 105 12.79 -21.50 -19.47
C ALA A 105 12.36 -20.39 -18.48
N GLU A 106 12.89 -19.17 -18.60
CA GLU A 106 12.49 -18.06 -17.73
C GLU A 106 11.07 -17.59 -18.04
N TRP A 107 10.70 -17.62 -19.33
CA TRP A 107 9.32 -17.33 -19.76
C TRP A 107 8.33 -18.36 -19.21
N GLU A 108 8.72 -19.64 -19.16
CA GLU A 108 7.92 -20.69 -18.54
C GLU A 108 7.76 -20.45 -17.03
N TYR A 109 8.83 -20.10 -16.32
CA TYR A 109 8.76 -19.78 -14.90
C TYR A 109 7.87 -18.56 -14.61
N LEU A 110 7.96 -17.51 -15.44
CA LEU A 110 7.08 -16.34 -15.39
C LEU A 110 5.61 -16.70 -15.60
N ALA A 111 5.31 -17.52 -16.61
CA ALA A 111 3.95 -17.99 -16.86
C ALA A 111 3.42 -18.85 -15.71
N MET A 112 4.25 -19.76 -15.17
CA MET A 112 3.89 -20.60 -14.03
C MET A 112 3.61 -19.75 -12.79
N LEU A 113 4.48 -18.78 -12.46
CA LEU A 113 4.28 -17.84 -11.36
C LEU A 113 2.99 -17.06 -11.53
N TRP A 114 2.69 -16.61 -12.75
CA TRP A 114 1.46 -15.89 -13.06
C TRP A 114 0.21 -16.73 -12.76
N VAL A 115 0.18 -17.99 -13.21
CA VAL A 115 -0.93 -18.92 -12.96
C VAL A 115 -1.06 -19.24 -11.47
N VAL A 116 0.04 -19.53 -10.78
CA VAL A 116 0.04 -19.86 -9.34
C VAL A 116 -0.46 -18.67 -8.51
N CYS A 117 -0.02 -17.44 -8.79
CA CYS A 117 -0.53 -16.26 -8.10
C CYS A 117 -2.05 -16.06 -8.33
N LEU A 118 -2.53 -16.30 -9.56
CA LEU A 118 -3.95 -16.20 -9.87
C LEU A 118 -4.76 -17.27 -9.13
N ALA A 119 -4.26 -18.50 -9.07
CA ALA A 119 -4.88 -19.61 -8.37
C ALA A 119 -4.97 -19.36 -6.86
N ILE A 120 -3.88 -18.87 -6.24
CA ILE A 120 -3.88 -18.51 -4.81
C ILE A 120 -4.91 -17.42 -4.53
N ARG A 121 -5.01 -16.38 -5.39
CA ARG A 121 -6.01 -15.33 -5.23
C ARG A 121 -7.43 -15.88 -5.35
N ALA A 122 -7.70 -16.72 -6.35
CA ALA A 122 -8.99 -17.37 -6.50
C ALA A 122 -9.34 -18.20 -5.26
N ALA A 123 -8.39 -18.96 -4.72
CA ALA A 123 -8.58 -19.75 -3.51
C ALA A 123 -8.89 -18.87 -2.28
N VAL A 124 -8.16 -17.77 -2.07
CA VAL A 124 -8.42 -16.83 -0.97
C VAL A 124 -9.81 -16.20 -1.12
N VAL A 125 -10.17 -15.72 -2.31
CA VAL A 125 -11.50 -15.10 -2.52
C VAL A 125 -12.61 -16.13 -2.30
N LEU A 126 -12.46 -17.37 -2.76
CA LEU A 126 -13.45 -18.43 -2.52
C LEU A 126 -13.54 -18.86 -1.06
N LEU A 127 -12.42 -18.88 -0.32
CA LEU A 127 -12.41 -19.19 1.11
C LEU A 127 -13.09 -18.09 1.93
N PHE A 128 -12.89 -16.83 1.56
CA PHE A 128 -13.52 -15.69 2.23
C PHE A 128 -14.94 -15.39 1.73
N TYR A 129 -15.35 -15.96 0.59
CA TYR A 129 -16.71 -15.86 0.06
C TYR A 129 -17.81 -16.19 1.08
N PRO A 130 -17.78 -17.34 1.79
CA PRO A 130 -18.81 -17.67 2.79
C PRO A 130 -18.80 -16.71 4.00
N VAL A 131 -17.64 -16.15 4.35
CA VAL A 131 -17.53 -15.18 5.45
C VAL A 131 -18.18 -13.85 5.06
N LEU A 132 -17.98 -13.42 3.81
CA LEU A 132 -18.53 -12.17 3.28
C LEU A 132 -20.04 -12.25 3.07
N ASP A 133 -20.55 -13.41 2.62
CA ASP A 133 -21.98 -13.66 2.48
C ASP A 133 -22.69 -13.67 3.85
N LEU A 134 -22.05 -14.26 4.86
CA LEU A 134 -22.56 -14.27 6.24
C LEU A 134 -22.60 -12.87 6.89
N LEU A 135 -21.68 -11.98 6.50
CA LEU A 135 -21.65 -10.57 6.93
C LEU A 135 -22.72 -9.71 6.23
N GLY A 136 -23.52 -10.28 5.34
CA GLY A 136 -24.62 -9.59 4.66
C GLY A 136 -24.19 -8.65 3.53
N TYR A 137 -22.91 -8.72 3.11
CA TYR A 137 -22.49 -8.11 1.86
C TYR A 137 -23.04 -8.99 0.73
N GLY A 138 -23.96 -8.45 -0.08
CA GLY A 138 -24.56 -9.15 -1.23
C GLY A 138 -23.56 -9.39 -2.36
N LEU A 139 -22.48 -10.13 -2.07
CA LEU A 139 -21.39 -10.40 -2.98
C LEU A 139 -21.83 -11.45 -3.99
N HIS A 140 -22.21 -11.00 -5.18
CA HIS A 140 -22.63 -11.91 -6.23
C HIS A 140 -21.40 -12.58 -6.87
N TRP A 141 -21.60 -13.74 -7.52
CA TRP A 141 -20.51 -14.47 -8.21
C TRP A 141 -19.76 -13.62 -9.26
N LYS A 142 -20.45 -12.62 -9.83
CA LYS A 142 -19.85 -11.65 -10.75
C LYS A 142 -18.82 -10.75 -10.05
N ASP A 143 -19.13 -10.28 -8.85
CA ASP A 143 -18.23 -9.40 -8.09
C ASP A 143 -17.02 -10.18 -7.58
N ALA A 144 -17.21 -11.42 -7.14
CA ALA A 144 -16.11 -12.32 -6.77
C ALA A 144 -15.14 -12.56 -7.94
N THR A 145 -15.68 -12.75 -9.15
CA THR A 145 -14.85 -12.91 -10.36
C THR A 145 -14.08 -11.61 -10.66
N VAL A 146 -14.75 -10.46 -10.61
CA VAL A 146 -14.09 -9.17 -10.79
C VAL A 146 -12.97 -8.96 -9.77
N LEU A 147 -13.17 -9.33 -8.50
CA LEU A 147 -12.17 -9.24 -7.43
C LEU A 147 -10.93 -10.11 -7.67
N VAL A 148 -11.11 -11.31 -8.22
CA VAL A 148 -9.97 -12.18 -8.58
C VAL A 148 -9.17 -11.57 -9.73
N TRP A 149 -9.86 -10.97 -10.71
CA TRP A 149 -9.25 -10.39 -11.90
C TRP A 149 -8.72 -8.96 -11.69
N SER A 150 -9.21 -8.20 -10.70
CA SER A 150 -8.84 -6.80 -10.45
C SER A 150 -7.50 -6.62 -9.73
N GLY A 151 -6.68 -7.67 -9.65
CA GLY A 151 -5.43 -7.66 -8.91
C GLY A 151 -4.40 -6.69 -9.49
N LEU A 152 -4.38 -5.47 -8.97
CA LEU A 152 -3.34 -4.48 -9.26
C LEU A 152 -1.99 -5.05 -8.78
N ARG A 153 -1.14 -5.53 -9.68
CA ARG A 153 0.28 -5.79 -9.38
C ARG A 153 0.95 -4.42 -9.24
N GLY A 154 0.86 -3.85 -8.04
CA GLY A 154 1.24 -2.47 -7.77
C GLY A 154 2.73 -2.29 -7.44
N ALA A 155 3.11 -1.03 -7.22
CA ALA A 155 4.45 -0.60 -6.83
C ALA A 155 4.98 -1.27 -5.55
N VAL A 156 4.10 -1.70 -4.64
CA VAL A 156 4.51 -2.38 -3.39
C VAL A 156 5.20 -3.72 -3.68
N GLY A 157 4.74 -4.46 -4.68
CA GLY A 157 5.39 -5.72 -5.08
C GLY A 157 6.78 -5.48 -5.69
N LEU A 158 6.93 -4.39 -6.44
CA LEU A 158 8.24 -3.97 -6.96
C LEU A 158 9.17 -3.53 -5.83
N ALA A 159 8.67 -2.75 -4.86
CA ALA A 159 9.48 -2.31 -3.72
C ALA A 159 10.01 -3.50 -2.91
N MET A 160 9.19 -4.53 -2.67
CA MET A 160 9.61 -5.77 -2.00
C MET A 160 10.54 -6.65 -2.83
N ALA A 161 10.60 -6.47 -4.15
CA ALA A 161 11.53 -7.19 -5.00
C ALA A 161 12.91 -6.53 -5.08
N ILE A 162 12.99 -5.23 -4.77
CA ILE A 162 14.23 -4.43 -4.81
C ILE A 162 15.00 -4.50 -3.47
N VAL A 163 14.27 -4.61 -2.35
CA VAL A 163 14.84 -4.81 -1.01
C VAL A 163 15.19 -6.27 -0.80
#